data_AF-A0A6N7YRZ5-F1
#
_entry.id   AF-A0A6N7YRZ5-F1
#
_cell.length_a   1.000
_cell.length_b   1.000
_cell.length_c   1.000
_cell.angle_alpha   90.00
_cell.angle_beta   90.00
_cell.angle_gamma   90.00
#
_symmetry.space_group_name_H-M   'P 1'
#
loop_
_entity.id
_entity.type
_entity.pdbx_description
1 polymer ?
#
loop_
_entity_poly.entity_id
_entity_poly.type
_entity_poly.pdbx_seq_one_letter_code
_entity_poly.pdbx_strand_id
1 'polypeptide(L)'
;MGLGRNLAAALAAGALALVAPAAASAQEAPYVDWPALLPALPVPHTANTEPDCADGSDACIDATIVEMQRRLDDVVGRCSHNAVFALAYQRVTEDVRDASKAGVFRDRVWLAQEDAVFARMYFTAYDDWAAGRRAGLSPAWLLAFDAARDRKVSALGNFLMAMNAHINRDFPFLLAAIGITAPDGTTRKPDHDAYNRRLAALYEPVLREVAQRFDPTADDVELGVVDNLLATTILQSWREVVWRNAERLLLARTPAAKARVARQIEAYAEVVGRGIAVATAIPPAGADARDAWCAEHGGQRPGAGAQAAAARTATRRAERQAAAARAAARRSAARRAAARRAAR
;
A
#
# COMPACT_ATOMS: atom_id res chain seq x y z
N MET A 1 1.86 23.82 44.56
CA MET A 1 0.64 23.05 44.25
C MET A 1 -0.12 23.87 43.22
N GLY A 2 -0.20 23.57 41.93
CA GLY A 2 -0.18 22.30 41.24
C GLY A 2 -1.47 22.19 40.42
N LEU A 3 -1.61 23.00 39.36
CA LEU A 3 -2.69 22.86 38.37
C LEU A 3 -2.14 23.17 36.99
N GLY A 4 -1.46 22.18 36.42
CA GLY A 4 -1.29 22.04 34.99
C GLY A 4 -1.83 20.66 34.63
N ARG A 5 -2.72 20.62 33.63
CA ARG A 5 -2.91 19.56 32.62
C ARG A 5 -4.30 19.64 32.00
N ASN A 6 -4.32 19.61 30.67
CA ASN A 6 -5.37 19.13 29.75
C ASN A 6 -5.84 20.18 28.75
N LEU A 7 -5.03 20.38 27.70
CA LEU A 7 -5.44 20.98 26.43
C LEU A 7 -4.94 20.06 25.32
N ALA A 8 -5.70 18.99 25.07
CA ALA A 8 -5.56 18.12 23.90
C ALA A 8 -6.80 17.24 23.78
N ALA A 9 -7.85 17.74 23.11
CA ALA A 9 -8.88 16.98 22.41
C ALA A 9 -10.03 17.94 22.03
N ALA A 10 -10.03 18.45 20.80
CA ALA A 10 -11.24 18.90 20.11
C ALA A 10 -10.86 19.43 18.72
N LEU A 11 -10.90 18.59 17.70
CA LEU A 11 -11.28 18.97 16.33
C LEU A 11 -11.86 17.72 15.67
N ALA A 12 -13.07 17.37 16.09
CA ALA A 12 -14.00 16.53 15.37
C ALA A 12 -15.37 17.21 15.49
N ALA A 13 -16.14 17.19 14.40
CA ALA A 13 -17.44 17.85 14.18
C ALA A 13 -17.38 19.33 13.74
N GLY A 14 -17.69 19.53 12.46
CA GLY A 14 -17.85 20.86 11.88
C GLY A 14 -18.33 20.83 10.44
N ALA A 15 -19.50 20.23 10.16
CA ALA A 15 -20.31 20.54 8.98
C ALA A 15 -21.73 19.97 9.14
N LEU A 16 -22.59 20.64 9.91
CA LEU A 16 -24.04 20.48 9.78
C LEU A 16 -24.51 21.55 8.79
N ALA A 17 -24.61 21.20 7.51
CA ALA A 17 -25.21 22.06 6.49
C ALA A 17 -26.72 21.79 6.44
N LEU A 18 -27.48 22.89 6.46
CA LEU A 18 -28.94 22.94 6.40
C LEU A 18 -29.49 22.18 5.18
N VAL A 19 -30.44 21.27 5.43
CA VAL A 19 -31.18 20.56 4.39
C VAL A 19 -32.22 21.50 3.78
N ALA A 20 -32.01 21.93 2.55
CA ALA A 20 -33.08 22.38 1.65
C ALA A 20 -33.25 21.32 0.55
N PRO A 21 -34.48 20.91 0.20
CA PRO A 21 -34.69 19.93 -0.85
C PRO A 21 -34.61 20.65 -2.19
N ALA A 22 -33.41 20.88 -2.69
CA ALA A 22 -33.23 21.17 -4.10
C ALA A 22 -33.15 19.82 -4.81
N ALA A 23 -34.05 19.58 -5.76
CA ALA A 23 -33.90 18.53 -6.75
C ALA A 23 -32.62 18.82 -7.56
N ALA A 24 -31.48 18.41 -7.02
CA ALA A 24 -30.19 18.57 -7.66
C ALA A 24 -30.10 17.51 -8.74
N SER A 25 -30.12 17.93 -10.00
CA SER A 25 -29.47 17.15 -11.05
C SER A 25 -28.10 16.73 -10.55
N ALA A 26 -27.77 15.44 -10.67
CA ALA A 26 -26.45 14.89 -10.37
C ALA A 26 -25.37 15.55 -11.26
N GLN A 27 -25.00 16.78 -10.93
CA GLN A 27 -23.73 17.34 -11.30
C GLN A 27 -22.74 16.80 -10.28
N GLU A 28 -21.74 16.06 -10.76
CA GLU A 28 -20.55 15.72 -9.99
C GLU A 28 -20.11 16.97 -9.21
N ALA A 29 -20.02 16.86 -7.88
CA ALA A 29 -19.49 17.95 -7.08
C ALA A 29 -18.13 18.35 -7.67
N PRO A 30 -17.86 19.65 -7.85
CA PRO A 30 -16.61 20.09 -8.44
C PRO A 30 -15.44 19.57 -7.60
N TYR A 31 -14.52 18.83 -8.22
CA TYR A 31 -13.29 18.40 -7.57
C TYR A 31 -12.43 19.62 -7.23
N VAL A 32 -12.28 19.90 -5.94
CA VAL A 32 -11.43 20.99 -5.44
C VAL A 32 -10.14 20.40 -4.87
N ASP A 33 -9.01 20.72 -5.50
CA ASP A 33 -7.68 20.33 -4.99
C ASP A 33 -7.19 21.33 -3.93
N TRP A 34 -7.89 21.38 -2.80
CA TRP A 34 -7.57 22.31 -1.72
C TRP A 34 -6.15 22.14 -1.13
N PRO A 35 -5.49 20.96 -1.12
CA PRO A 35 -4.11 20.85 -0.65
C PRO A 35 -3.12 21.71 -1.43
N ALA A 36 -3.39 21.94 -2.73
CA ALA A 36 -2.57 22.81 -3.57
C ALA A 36 -2.59 24.29 -3.14
N LEU A 37 -3.58 24.68 -2.31
CA LEU A 37 -3.67 26.03 -1.73
C LEU A 37 -2.81 26.19 -0.46
N LEU A 38 -2.28 25.09 0.09
CA LEU A 38 -1.49 25.11 1.31
C LEU A 38 0.01 25.01 0.96
N PRO A 39 0.80 26.09 1.05
CA PRO A 39 2.20 26.04 0.67
C PRO A 39 3.01 25.09 1.57
N ALA A 40 4.07 24.51 0.99
CA ALA A 40 5.06 23.76 1.75
C ALA A 40 5.85 24.69 2.67
N LEU A 41 6.27 24.17 3.82
CA LEU A 41 7.26 24.83 4.67
C LEU A 41 8.64 24.81 4.00
N PRO A 42 9.50 25.79 4.27
CA PRO A 42 10.88 25.76 3.80
C PRO A 42 11.64 24.63 4.51
N VAL A 43 11.84 23.52 3.81
CA VAL A 43 12.59 22.35 4.27
C VAL A 43 13.89 22.23 3.47
N PRO A 44 15.06 22.12 4.11
CA PRO A 44 16.33 21.95 3.40
C PRO A 44 16.35 20.68 2.52
N HIS A 45 17.10 20.72 1.42
CA HIS A 45 17.34 19.55 0.60
C HIS A 45 17.93 18.41 1.44
N THR A 46 17.39 17.21 1.26
CA THR A 46 17.90 15.97 1.82
C THR A 46 18.07 15.00 0.64
N ALA A 47 19.27 14.46 0.46
CA ALA A 47 19.53 13.49 -0.59
C ALA A 47 18.81 12.17 -0.29
N ASN A 48 18.38 11.47 -1.33
CA ASN A 48 17.80 10.13 -1.18
C ASN A 48 18.83 9.17 -0.54
N THR A 49 18.44 8.52 0.55
CA THR A 49 19.27 7.52 1.24
C THR A 49 18.88 6.07 0.94
N GLU A 50 17.83 5.87 0.16
CA GLU A 50 17.26 4.55 -0.12
C GLU A 50 17.93 3.89 -1.33
N PRO A 51 18.26 2.59 -1.26
CA PRO A 51 18.96 1.90 -2.34
C PRO A 51 18.04 1.54 -3.51
N ASP A 52 16.74 1.43 -3.28
CA ASP A 52 15.76 1.04 -4.28
C ASP A 52 15.54 2.18 -5.28
N CYS A 53 15.65 1.84 -6.56
CA CYS A 53 15.57 2.80 -7.66
C CYS A 53 16.49 4.03 -7.47
N ALA A 54 17.73 3.83 -7.01
CA ALA A 54 18.65 4.95 -6.75
C ALA A 54 18.83 5.88 -7.97
N ASP A 55 18.72 5.36 -9.20
CA ASP A 55 18.82 6.13 -10.44
C ASP A 55 17.52 6.84 -10.87
N GLY A 56 16.38 6.51 -10.25
CA GLY A 56 15.06 7.06 -10.59
C GLY A 56 14.61 6.76 -12.02
N SER A 57 15.07 5.65 -12.62
CA SER A 57 14.70 5.31 -13.99
C SER A 57 13.24 4.86 -14.11
N ASP A 58 12.62 5.11 -15.26
CA ASP A 58 11.24 4.68 -15.54
C ASP A 58 11.03 3.16 -15.40
N ALA A 59 12.09 2.39 -15.65
CA ALA A 59 12.08 0.93 -15.54
C ALA A 59 11.81 0.45 -14.11
N CYS A 60 12.06 1.29 -13.09
CA CYS A 60 11.77 0.95 -11.70
C CYS A 60 10.28 0.72 -11.48
N ILE A 61 9.42 1.63 -11.96
CA ILE A 61 7.97 1.50 -11.76
C ILE A 61 7.45 0.26 -12.50
N ASP A 62 7.97 -0.01 -13.71
CA ASP A 62 7.63 -1.23 -14.45
C ASP A 62 8.06 -2.50 -13.68
N ALA A 63 9.24 -2.51 -13.07
CA ALA A 63 9.69 -3.62 -12.22
C ALA A 63 8.85 -3.78 -10.94
N THR A 64 8.46 -2.67 -10.30
CA THR A 64 7.54 -2.67 -9.17
C THR A 64 6.22 -3.35 -9.55
N ILE A 65 5.62 -2.98 -10.68
CA ILE A 65 4.34 -3.54 -11.14
C ILE A 65 4.44 -5.04 -11.42
N VAL A 66 5.55 -5.51 -11.98
CA VAL A 66 5.79 -6.95 -12.17
C VAL A 66 5.78 -7.69 -10.82
N GLU A 67 6.44 -7.14 -9.81
CA GLU A 67 6.44 -7.73 -8.46
C GLU A 67 5.07 -7.65 -7.78
N MET A 68 4.35 -6.53 -7.96
CA MET A 68 2.96 -6.38 -7.50
C MET A 68 2.05 -7.45 -8.11
N GLN A 69 2.14 -7.68 -9.42
CA GLN A 69 1.34 -8.70 -10.11
C GLN A 69 1.65 -10.09 -9.54
N ARG A 70 2.92 -10.42 -9.35
CA ARG A 70 3.33 -11.71 -8.76
C ARG A 70 2.74 -11.91 -7.36
N ARG A 71 2.74 -10.85 -6.53
CA ARG A 71 2.17 -10.87 -5.17
C ARG A 71 0.65 -10.93 -5.21
N LEU A 72 0.02 -10.19 -6.12
CA LEU A 72 -1.42 -10.17 -6.32
C LEU A 72 -1.92 -11.56 -6.70
N ASP A 73 -1.27 -12.22 -7.67
CA ASP A 73 -1.62 -13.58 -8.10
C ASP A 73 -1.60 -14.59 -6.94
N ASP A 74 -0.64 -14.43 -6.01
CA ASP A 74 -0.51 -15.29 -4.84
C ASP A 74 -1.64 -15.10 -3.82
N VAL A 75 -2.00 -13.85 -3.51
CA VAL A 75 -3.09 -13.56 -2.56
C VAL A 75 -4.47 -13.81 -3.17
N VAL A 76 -4.64 -13.56 -4.46
CA VAL A 76 -5.85 -13.88 -5.23
C VAL A 76 -6.06 -15.38 -5.32
N GLY A 77 -5.00 -16.15 -5.61
CA GLY A 77 -5.09 -17.62 -5.72
C GLY A 77 -5.51 -18.33 -4.43
N ARG A 78 -5.48 -17.62 -3.28
CA ARG A 78 -5.96 -18.12 -1.98
C ARG A 78 -7.21 -17.42 -1.47
N CYS A 79 -7.82 -16.54 -2.27
CA CYS A 79 -8.91 -15.67 -1.83
C CYS A 79 -8.57 -14.93 -0.51
N SER A 80 -7.31 -14.53 -0.36
CA SER A 80 -6.90 -13.79 0.82
C SER A 80 -7.60 -12.44 0.85
N HIS A 81 -8.11 -12.03 2.01
CA HIS A 81 -8.76 -10.71 2.14
C HIS A 81 -7.79 -9.54 1.90
N ASN A 82 -6.48 -9.81 1.96
CA ASN A 82 -5.41 -8.89 1.55
C ASN A 82 -5.36 -8.61 0.03
N ALA A 83 -6.04 -9.42 -0.80
CA ALA A 83 -6.09 -9.22 -2.25
C ALA A 83 -6.74 -7.88 -2.65
N VAL A 84 -7.62 -7.34 -1.79
CA VAL A 84 -8.31 -6.06 -2.05
C VAL A 84 -7.32 -4.92 -2.16
N PHE A 85 -6.49 -4.71 -1.13
CA PHE A 85 -5.49 -3.65 -1.15
C PHE A 85 -4.38 -3.93 -2.15
N ALA A 86 -3.95 -5.20 -2.30
CA ALA A 86 -2.94 -5.56 -3.29
C ALA A 86 -3.38 -5.18 -4.72
N LEU A 87 -4.65 -5.46 -5.07
CA LEU A 87 -5.22 -5.08 -6.37
C LEU A 87 -5.27 -3.55 -6.50
N ALA A 88 -5.85 -2.88 -5.51
CA ALA A 88 -6.00 -1.43 -5.53
C ALA A 88 -4.65 -0.71 -5.68
N TYR A 89 -3.64 -1.15 -4.93
CA TYR A 89 -2.31 -0.55 -4.99
C TYR A 89 -1.65 -0.76 -6.35
N GLN A 90 -1.77 -1.96 -6.93
CA GLN A 90 -1.27 -2.20 -8.29
C GLN A 90 -1.94 -1.29 -9.33
N ARG A 91 -3.27 -1.12 -9.27
CA ARG A 91 -4.00 -0.24 -10.20
C ARG A 91 -3.58 1.22 -10.07
N VAL A 92 -3.34 1.70 -8.85
CA VAL A 92 -2.81 3.05 -8.61
C VAL A 92 -1.41 3.19 -9.20
N THR A 93 -0.51 2.23 -8.99
CA THR A 93 0.85 2.30 -9.54
C THR A 93 0.87 2.20 -11.08
N GLU A 94 -0.01 1.40 -11.68
CA GLU A 94 -0.20 1.35 -13.13
C GLU A 94 -0.64 2.71 -13.71
N ASP A 95 -1.59 3.38 -13.06
CA ASP A 95 -2.04 4.71 -13.47
C ASP A 95 -0.95 5.78 -13.31
N VAL A 96 -0.19 5.72 -12.21
CA VAL A 96 0.94 6.64 -11.93
C VAL A 96 2.04 6.48 -12.96
N ARG A 97 2.38 5.25 -13.34
CA ARG A 97 3.33 4.97 -14.43
C ARG A 97 2.89 5.67 -15.71
N ASP A 98 1.62 5.52 -16.08
CA ASP A 98 1.09 6.07 -17.33
C ASP A 98 1.03 7.61 -17.27
N ALA A 99 0.67 8.18 -16.12
CA ALA A 99 0.71 9.62 -15.85
C ALA A 99 2.13 10.19 -15.90
N SER A 100 3.13 9.47 -15.37
CA SER A 100 4.54 9.84 -15.46
C SER A 100 5.01 9.89 -16.91
N LYS A 101 4.69 8.87 -17.70
CA LYS A 101 4.99 8.82 -19.15
C LYS A 101 4.29 9.94 -19.92
N ALA A 102 3.11 10.38 -19.46
CA ALA A 102 2.36 11.50 -20.02
C ALA A 102 2.84 12.89 -19.54
N GLY A 103 3.86 12.98 -18.69
CA GLY A 103 4.45 14.26 -18.24
C GLY A 103 3.64 14.99 -17.17
N VAL A 104 2.79 14.29 -16.40
CA VAL A 104 2.03 14.88 -15.30
C VAL A 104 2.93 15.38 -14.17
N PHE A 105 4.02 14.66 -13.91
CA PHE A 105 4.96 14.94 -12.82
C PHE A 105 6.23 15.63 -13.35
N ARG A 106 6.73 16.61 -12.60
CA ARG A 106 7.91 17.39 -12.99
C ARG A 106 9.21 16.66 -12.67
N ASP A 107 9.33 16.12 -11.45
CA ASP A 107 10.49 15.38 -10.98
C ASP A 107 10.23 13.86 -11.09
N ARG A 108 10.36 13.33 -12.31
CA ARG A 108 10.13 11.90 -12.62
C ARG A 108 11.12 10.96 -11.92
N VAL A 109 12.34 11.44 -11.68
CA VAL A 109 13.38 10.67 -10.96
C VAL A 109 12.94 10.46 -9.52
N TRP A 110 12.50 11.54 -8.86
CA TRP A 110 11.97 11.46 -7.50
C TRP A 110 10.69 10.61 -7.42
N LEU A 111 9.79 10.73 -8.41
CA LEU A 111 8.59 9.91 -8.49
C LEU A 111 8.90 8.40 -8.57
N ALA A 112 9.86 8.00 -9.40
CA ALA A 112 10.26 6.60 -9.53
C ALA A 112 10.94 6.06 -8.26
N GLN A 113 11.70 6.90 -7.57
CA GLN A 113 12.25 6.60 -6.24
C GLN A 113 11.14 6.43 -5.20
N GLU A 114 10.17 7.36 -5.17
CA GLU A 114 9.01 7.28 -4.28
C GLU A 114 8.27 5.96 -4.47
N ASP A 115 7.88 5.62 -5.70
CA ASP A 115 7.12 4.41 -6.01
C ASP A 115 7.85 3.13 -5.55
N ALA A 116 9.13 2.98 -5.92
CA ALA A 116 9.89 1.78 -5.61
C ALA A 116 10.11 1.59 -4.10
N VAL A 117 10.47 2.67 -3.40
CA VAL A 117 10.69 2.63 -1.95
C VAL A 117 9.37 2.41 -1.21
N PHE A 118 8.27 3.04 -1.65
CA PHE A 118 6.95 2.84 -1.05
C PHE A 118 6.48 1.39 -1.19
N ALA A 119 6.62 0.83 -2.38
CA ALA A 119 6.23 -0.55 -2.66
C ALA A 119 7.03 -1.53 -1.80
N ARG A 120 8.34 -1.31 -1.70
CA ARG A 120 9.20 -2.11 -0.82
C ARG A 120 8.77 -2.04 0.65
N MET A 121 8.35 -0.89 1.17
CA MET A 121 7.84 -0.79 2.54
C MET A 121 6.61 -1.68 2.75
N TYR A 122 5.65 -1.66 1.83
CA TYR A 122 4.49 -2.55 1.87
C TYR A 122 4.89 -4.03 1.74
N PHE A 123 5.74 -4.37 0.79
CA PHE A 123 6.20 -5.75 0.57
C PHE A 123 6.91 -6.31 1.79
N THR A 124 7.80 -5.52 2.40
CA THR A 124 8.51 -5.89 3.62
C THR A 124 7.53 -6.13 4.77
N ALA A 125 6.57 -5.22 4.96
CA ALA A 125 5.55 -5.36 6.00
C ALA A 125 4.70 -6.64 5.80
N TYR A 126 4.29 -6.92 4.57
CA TYR A 126 3.55 -8.15 4.26
C TYR A 126 4.40 -9.40 4.48
N ASP A 127 5.65 -9.42 4.01
CA ASP A 127 6.55 -10.57 4.11
C ASP A 127 6.93 -10.87 5.57
N ASP A 128 7.18 -9.84 6.37
CA ASP A 128 7.42 -9.96 7.81
C ASP A 128 6.18 -10.51 8.53
N TRP A 129 5.00 -9.98 8.22
CA TRP A 129 3.74 -10.47 8.78
C TRP A 129 3.49 -11.94 8.44
N ALA A 130 3.63 -12.30 7.16
CA ALA A 130 3.40 -13.64 6.64
C ALA A 130 4.39 -14.66 7.22
N ALA A 131 5.63 -14.25 7.47
CA ALA A 131 6.65 -15.07 8.12
C ALA A 131 6.55 -15.10 9.65
N GLY A 132 5.57 -14.42 10.25
CA GLY A 132 5.39 -14.35 11.70
C GLY A 132 6.38 -13.44 12.42
N ARG A 133 7.16 -12.62 11.70
CA ARG A 133 8.10 -11.65 12.27
C ARG A 133 7.37 -10.38 12.69
N ARG A 134 6.84 -10.38 13.92
CA ARG A 134 6.00 -9.26 14.42
C ARG A 134 6.77 -8.08 14.99
N ALA A 135 8.00 -8.28 15.48
CA ALA A 135 8.76 -7.26 16.23
C ALA A 135 9.09 -5.98 15.45
N GLY A 136 9.05 -6.01 14.10
CA GLY A 136 9.33 -4.86 13.23
C GLY A 136 8.09 -4.25 12.56
N LEU A 137 6.90 -4.82 12.75
CA LEU A 137 5.68 -4.33 12.11
C LEU A 137 5.10 -3.16 12.87
N SER A 138 4.62 -2.16 12.15
CA SER A 138 3.83 -1.09 12.76
C SER A 138 2.52 -1.65 13.31
N PRO A 139 1.98 -1.06 14.40
CA PRO A 139 0.67 -1.43 14.90
C PRO A 139 -0.42 -1.32 13.83
N ALA A 140 -0.36 -0.31 12.95
CA ALA A 140 -1.32 -0.13 11.86
C ALA A 140 -1.28 -1.28 10.84
N TRP A 141 -0.09 -1.71 10.40
CA TRP A 141 0.04 -2.86 9.49
C TRP A 141 -0.38 -4.16 10.16
N LEU A 142 0.01 -4.36 11.42
CA LEU A 142 -0.39 -5.54 12.19
C LEU A 142 -1.91 -5.66 12.28
N LEU A 143 -2.61 -4.55 12.60
CA LEU A 143 -4.07 -4.50 12.64
C LEU A 143 -4.69 -4.83 11.28
N ALA A 144 -4.21 -4.22 10.19
CA ALA A 144 -4.74 -4.43 8.85
C ALA A 144 -4.62 -5.90 8.42
N PHE A 145 -3.41 -6.47 8.53
CA PHE A 145 -3.18 -7.83 8.08
C PHE A 145 -3.85 -8.89 8.98
N ASP A 146 -3.91 -8.66 10.30
CA ASP A 146 -4.61 -9.58 11.20
C ASP A 146 -6.13 -9.50 11.01
N ALA A 147 -6.70 -8.32 10.74
CA ALA A 147 -8.13 -8.20 10.40
C ALA A 147 -8.48 -8.97 9.11
N ALA A 148 -7.61 -8.91 8.10
CA ALA A 148 -7.75 -9.66 6.87
C ALA A 148 -7.62 -11.18 7.09
N ARG A 149 -6.61 -11.65 7.84
CA ARG A 149 -6.44 -13.08 8.16
C ARG A 149 -7.60 -13.62 8.98
N ASP A 150 -8.06 -12.85 9.96
CA ASP A 150 -9.12 -13.27 10.87
C ASP A 150 -10.51 -13.07 10.25
N ARG A 151 -10.60 -12.50 9.04
CA ARG A 151 -11.84 -12.26 8.29
C ARG A 151 -12.86 -11.43 9.09
N LYS A 152 -12.38 -10.41 9.80
CA LYS A 152 -13.17 -9.63 10.77
C LYS A 152 -13.86 -8.39 10.20
N VAL A 153 -13.48 -7.97 9.00
CA VAL A 153 -13.94 -6.72 8.37
C VAL A 153 -14.31 -6.92 6.91
N SER A 154 -15.19 -6.05 6.38
CA SER A 154 -15.61 -6.06 4.97
C SER A 154 -14.44 -5.84 4.00
N ALA A 155 -14.64 -6.03 2.69
CA ALA A 155 -13.63 -5.66 1.69
C ALA A 155 -13.22 -4.19 1.80
N LEU A 156 -14.18 -3.27 1.98
CA LEU A 156 -13.91 -1.85 2.22
C LEU A 156 -13.09 -1.64 3.50
N GLY A 157 -13.38 -2.37 4.58
CA GLY A 157 -12.58 -2.33 5.81
C GLY A 157 -11.12 -2.75 5.58
N ASN A 158 -10.90 -3.84 4.86
CA ASN A 158 -9.56 -4.30 4.49
C ASN A 158 -8.82 -3.25 3.65
N PHE A 159 -9.52 -2.67 2.67
CA PHE A 159 -8.97 -1.60 1.83
C PHE A 159 -8.53 -0.39 2.65
N LEU A 160 -9.45 0.17 3.46
CA LEU A 160 -9.21 1.38 4.24
C LEU A 160 -8.15 1.19 5.33
N MET A 161 -8.11 0.02 6.00
CA MET A 161 -7.09 -0.26 7.01
C MET A 161 -5.68 -0.35 6.41
N ALA A 162 -5.53 -1.05 5.29
CA ALA A 162 -4.26 -1.16 4.60
C ALA A 162 -3.85 0.17 3.96
N MET A 163 -4.79 0.91 3.36
CA MET A 163 -4.56 2.26 2.85
C MET A 163 -4.11 3.22 3.96
N ASN A 164 -4.71 3.14 5.15
CA ASN A 164 -4.27 3.93 6.30
C ASN A 164 -2.84 3.56 6.74
N ALA A 165 -2.51 2.27 6.84
CA ALA A 165 -1.15 1.86 7.20
C ALA A 165 -0.12 2.31 6.14
N HIS A 166 -0.46 2.20 4.87
CA HIS A 166 0.43 2.61 3.79
C HIS A 166 0.55 4.14 3.70
N ILE A 167 -0.55 4.87 3.64
CA ILE A 167 -0.54 6.34 3.50
C ILE A 167 -0.13 7.00 4.81
N ASN A 168 -0.88 6.83 5.89
CA ASN A 168 -0.69 7.63 7.09
C ASN A 168 0.54 7.21 7.91
N ARG A 169 0.98 5.95 7.80
CA ARG A 169 2.17 5.46 8.51
C ARG A 169 3.41 5.43 7.63
N ASP A 170 3.41 4.71 6.50
CA ASP A 170 4.65 4.51 5.74
C ASP A 170 5.10 5.80 5.03
N PHE A 171 4.15 6.49 4.40
CA PHE A 171 4.45 7.57 3.46
C PHE A 171 5.23 8.77 4.07
N PRO A 172 4.96 9.24 5.31
CA PRO A 172 5.78 10.28 5.93
C PRO A 172 7.24 9.89 6.10
N PHE A 173 7.51 8.63 6.44
CA PHE A 173 8.87 8.12 6.58
C PHE A 173 9.56 7.97 5.23
N LEU A 174 8.82 7.50 4.22
CA LEU A 174 9.29 7.46 2.83
C LEU A 174 9.71 8.86 2.35
N LEU A 175 8.82 9.84 2.43
CA LEU A 175 9.09 11.21 2.00
C LEU A 175 10.28 11.83 2.74
N ALA A 176 10.42 11.54 4.03
CA ALA A 176 11.57 11.98 4.81
C ALA A 176 12.88 11.29 4.38
N ALA A 177 12.84 10.05 3.88
CA ALA A 177 14.01 9.30 3.44
C ALA A 177 14.49 9.70 2.03
N ILE A 178 13.57 10.02 1.12
CA ILE A 178 13.88 10.41 -0.27
C ILE A 178 14.01 11.94 -0.46
N GLY A 179 13.58 12.71 0.54
CA GLY A 179 13.62 14.17 0.56
C GLY A 179 12.50 14.85 -0.22
N ILE A 180 11.92 15.91 0.34
CA ILE A 180 10.76 16.65 -0.21
C ILE A 180 11.11 17.99 -0.87
N THR A 181 12.40 18.32 -0.93
CA THR A 181 12.95 19.52 -1.57
C THR A 181 14.06 19.09 -2.52
N ALA A 182 13.99 19.56 -3.76
CA ALA A 182 14.97 19.28 -4.81
C ALA A 182 16.34 19.98 -4.53
N PRO A 183 17.43 19.57 -5.20
CA PRO A 183 18.76 20.14 -4.97
C PRO A 183 18.87 21.65 -5.21
N ASP A 184 18.02 22.21 -6.06
CA ASP A 184 17.92 23.64 -6.37
C ASP A 184 17.09 24.43 -5.33
N GLY A 185 16.55 23.75 -4.31
CA GLY A 185 15.68 24.33 -3.28
C GLY A 185 14.20 24.35 -3.63
N THR A 186 13.80 23.86 -4.82
CA THR A 186 12.40 23.80 -5.23
C THR A 186 11.65 22.73 -4.42
N THR A 187 10.46 23.07 -3.94
CA THR A 187 9.60 22.09 -3.23
C THR A 187 9.01 21.06 -4.19
N ARG A 188 8.93 19.80 -3.76
CA ARG A 188 8.28 18.71 -4.49
C ARG A 188 6.80 18.56 -4.16
N LYS A 189 6.23 19.44 -3.32
CA LYS A 189 4.80 19.40 -2.96
C LYS A 189 3.87 19.36 -4.17
N PRO A 190 4.12 20.12 -5.24
CA PRO A 190 3.21 20.07 -6.37
C PRO A 190 3.14 18.71 -7.08
N ASP A 191 4.24 17.96 -7.14
CA ASP A 191 4.23 16.60 -7.68
C ASP A 191 3.54 15.64 -6.69
N HIS A 192 3.72 15.83 -5.38
CA HIS A 192 2.95 15.12 -4.36
C HIS A 192 1.44 15.38 -4.48
N ASP A 193 1.01 16.62 -4.71
CA ASP A 193 -0.41 16.96 -4.82
C ASP A 193 -1.02 16.50 -6.17
N ALA A 194 -0.21 16.40 -7.22
CA ALA A 194 -0.66 15.92 -8.54
C ALA A 194 -1.30 14.51 -8.51
N TYR A 195 -0.94 13.68 -7.52
CA TYR A 195 -1.58 12.39 -7.26
C TYR A 195 -3.06 12.49 -6.90
N ASN A 196 -3.49 13.56 -6.24
CA ASN A 196 -4.80 13.64 -5.60
C ASN A 196 -5.94 13.41 -6.62
N ARG A 197 -5.79 13.99 -7.82
CA ARG A 197 -6.79 13.86 -8.89
C ARG A 197 -6.82 12.44 -9.46
N ARG A 198 -5.66 11.79 -9.56
CA ARG A 198 -5.55 10.41 -10.04
C ARG A 198 -6.22 9.45 -9.09
N LEU A 199 -5.93 9.58 -7.80
CA LEU A 199 -6.55 8.76 -6.77
C LEU A 199 -8.07 8.95 -6.71
N ALA A 200 -8.56 10.19 -6.87
CA ALA A 200 -9.98 10.47 -6.95
C ALA A 200 -10.65 9.75 -8.14
N ALA A 201 -10.00 9.72 -9.31
CA ALA A 201 -10.52 9.05 -10.50
C ALA A 201 -10.49 7.51 -10.41
N LEU A 202 -9.60 6.95 -9.57
CA LEU A 202 -9.41 5.50 -9.45
C LEU A 202 -10.27 4.84 -8.38
N TYR A 203 -10.84 5.60 -7.44
CA TYR A 203 -11.59 5.06 -6.32
C TYR A 203 -12.73 4.13 -6.76
N GLU A 204 -13.66 4.63 -7.58
CA GLU A 204 -14.80 3.82 -8.01
C GLU A 204 -14.41 2.66 -8.94
N PRO A 205 -13.59 2.85 -10.00
CA PRO A 205 -13.23 1.75 -10.89
C PRO A 205 -12.53 0.60 -10.14
N VAL A 206 -11.68 0.92 -9.16
CA VAL A 206 -11.00 -0.08 -8.35
C VAL A 206 -11.98 -0.82 -7.44
N LEU A 207 -12.87 -0.13 -6.74
CA LEU A 207 -13.86 -0.80 -5.88
C LEU A 207 -14.83 -1.66 -6.68
N ARG A 208 -15.19 -1.24 -7.89
CA ARG A 208 -15.99 -2.05 -8.82
C ARG A 208 -15.25 -3.32 -9.26
N GLU A 209 -13.95 -3.25 -9.56
CA GLU A 209 -13.15 -4.45 -9.87
C GLU A 209 -13.04 -5.37 -8.64
N VAL A 210 -12.85 -4.80 -7.44
CA VAL A 210 -12.89 -5.55 -6.19
C VAL A 210 -14.24 -6.23 -6.00
N ALA A 211 -15.34 -5.54 -6.32
CA ALA A 211 -16.68 -6.08 -6.16
C ALA A 211 -16.93 -7.29 -7.06
N GLN A 212 -16.59 -7.12 -8.33
CA GLN A 212 -16.69 -8.16 -9.34
C GLN A 212 -15.87 -9.40 -9.00
N ARG A 213 -14.71 -9.25 -8.35
CA ARG A 213 -13.77 -10.35 -8.15
C ARG A 213 -13.83 -10.96 -6.75
N PHE A 214 -13.96 -10.15 -5.72
CA PHE A 214 -13.63 -10.58 -4.35
C PHE A 214 -14.76 -10.47 -3.35
N ASP A 215 -15.62 -9.46 -3.45
CA ASP A 215 -16.68 -9.22 -2.48
C ASP A 215 -17.78 -8.38 -3.14
N PRO A 216 -18.96 -8.94 -3.46
CA PRO A 216 -19.97 -8.21 -4.24
C PRO A 216 -20.53 -7.00 -3.49
N THR A 217 -20.19 -6.82 -2.22
CA THR A 217 -20.58 -5.66 -1.40
C THR A 217 -19.53 -4.56 -1.35
N ALA A 218 -18.39 -4.72 -2.04
CA ALA A 218 -17.29 -3.76 -1.98
C ALA A 218 -17.62 -2.40 -2.61
N ASP A 219 -18.57 -2.35 -3.53
CA ASP A 219 -19.11 -1.14 -4.16
C ASP A 219 -20.55 -0.82 -3.71
N ASP A 220 -21.10 -1.54 -2.72
CA ASP A 220 -22.42 -1.28 -2.10
C ASP A 220 -22.46 -0.03 -1.21
N VAL A 221 -21.34 0.70 -1.11
CA VAL A 221 -21.40 2.07 -0.60
C VAL A 221 -22.25 2.82 -1.61
N GLU A 222 -23.52 3.10 -1.33
CA GLU A 222 -24.39 3.83 -2.27
C GLU A 222 -23.81 5.23 -2.50
N LEU A 223 -22.93 5.35 -3.51
CA LEU A 223 -22.12 6.52 -3.85
C LEU A 223 -22.99 7.62 -4.47
N GLY A 224 -23.86 8.21 -3.66
CA GLY A 224 -24.32 9.57 -3.92
C GLY A 224 -23.11 10.52 -4.00
N VAL A 225 -23.33 11.71 -4.60
CA VAL A 225 -22.29 12.76 -4.73
C VAL A 225 -21.59 13.07 -3.39
N VAL A 226 -22.29 12.89 -2.27
CA VAL A 226 -21.80 13.15 -0.91
C VAL A 226 -20.72 12.15 -0.47
N ASP A 227 -20.88 10.86 -0.77
CA ASP A 227 -19.96 9.81 -0.30
C ASP A 227 -18.67 9.78 -1.12
N ASN A 228 -18.76 10.03 -2.43
CA ASN A 228 -17.58 10.25 -3.27
C ASN A 228 -16.80 11.51 -2.88
N LEU A 229 -17.50 12.61 -2.60
CA LEU A 229 -16.87 13.82 -2.10
C LEU A 229 -16.20 13.57 -0.74
N LEU A 230 -16.82 12.78 0.14
CA LEU A 230 -16.23 12.42 1.43
C LEU A 230 -14.99 11.54 1.28
N ALA A 231 -15.02 10.52 0.41
CA ALA A 231 -13.88 9.65 0.14
C ALA A 231 -12.68 10.43 -0.43
N THR A 232 -12.92 11.29 -1.43
CA THR A 232 -11.90 12.17 -2.02
C THR A 232 -11.35 13.18 -1.00
N THR A 233 -12.22 13.78 -0.17
CA THR A 233 -11.81 14.73 0.88
C THR A 233 -10.97 14.06 1.97
N ILE A 234 -11.34 12.85 2.41
CA ILE A 234 -10.55 12.06 3.37
C ILE A 234 -9.17 11.77 2.80
N LEU A 235 -9.10 11.36 1.54
CA LEU A 235 -7.83 11.01 0.90
C LEU A 235 -6.91 12.23 0.72
N GLN A 236 -7.44 13.36 0.26
CA GLN A 236 -6.71 14.63 0.21
C GLN A 236 -6.23 15.04 1.61
N SER A 237 -7.07 14.88 2.63
CA SER A 237 -6.72 15.21 4.02
C SER A 237 -5.57 14.36 4.52
N TRP A 238 -5.60 13.05 4.25
CA TRP A 238 -4.51 12.14 4.62
C TRP A 238 -3.21 12.49 3.89
N ARG A 239 -3.27 12.79 2.59
CA ARG A 239 -2.08 13.19 1.82
C ARG A 239 -1.48 14.50 2.31
N GLU A 240 -2.29 15.46 2.73
CA GLU A 240 -1.80 16.69 3.37
C GLU A 240 -1.19 16.41 4.75
N VAL A 241 -1.83 15.59 5.58
CA VAL A 241 -1.28 15.16 6.88
C VAL A 241 0.07 14.47 6.71
N VAL A 242 0.20 13.63 5.70
CA VAL A 242 1.45 12.96 5.35
C VAL A 242 2.55 13.95 5.01
N TRP A 243 2.25 14.93 4.15
CA TRP A 243 3.18 15.98 3.78
C TRP A 243 3.69 16.74 5.02
N ARG A 244 2.77 17.16 5.89
CA ARG A 244 3.12 17.86 7.15
C ARG A 244 3.94 16.99 8.09
N ASN A 245 3.68 15.68 8.15
CA ASN A 245 4.48 14.76 8.95
C ASN A 245 5.90 14.59 8.40
N ALA A 246 6.08 14.57 7.08
CA ALA A 246 7.40 14.57 6.45
C ALA A 246 8.17 15.86 6.76
N GLU A 247 7.53 17.03 6.65
CA GLU A 247 8.12 18.32 7.06
C GLU A 247 8.57 18.29 8.52
N ARG A 248 7.73 17.75 9.43
CA ARG A 248 8.05 17.62 10.85
C ARG A 248 9.23 16.68 11.11
N LEU A 249 9.35 15.58 10.38
CA LEU A 249 10.47 14.64 10.49
C LEU A 249 11.79 15.29 10.04
N LEU A 250 11.75 16.04 8.92
CA LEU A 250 12.93 16.68 8.34
C LEU A 250 13.38 17.92 9.12
N LEU A 251 12.45 18.69 9.69
CA LEU A 251 12.75 19.88 10.50
C LEU A 251 13.12 19.56 11.95
N ALA A 252 12.90 18.33 12.43
CA ALA A 252 13.27 17.91 13.78
C ALA A 252 14.80 17.81 13.95
N ARG A 253 15.38 18.73 14.72
CA ARG A 253 16.84 18.90 14.86
C ARG A 253 17.56 17.85 15.73
N THR A 254 16.83 17.11 16.56
CA THR A 254 17.43 16.14 17.49
C THR A 254 16.83 14.74 17.31
N PRO A 255 17.59 13.67 17.63
CA PRO A 255 17.05 12.31 17.60
C PRO A 255 15.79 12.14 18.45
N ALA A 256 15.72 12.80 19.61
CA ALA A 256 14.55 12.76 20.49
C ALA A 256 13.32 13.45 19.88
N ALA A 257 13.51 14.56 19.15
CA ALA A 257 12.44 15.24 18.43
C ALA A 257 11.93 14.38 17.25
N LYS A 258 12.84 13.80 16.45
CA LYS A 258 12.49 12.88 15.36
C LYS A 258 11.71 11.67 15.88
N ALA A 259 12.18 11.04 16.95
CA ALA A 259 11.50 9.91 17.57
C ALA A 259 10.11 10.28 18.13
N ARG A 260 9.90 11.52 18.59
CA ARG A 260 8.58 12.00 19.02
C ARG A 260 7.62 12.10 17.84
N VAL A 261 8.06 12.68 16.72
CA VAL A 261 7.24 12.77 15.50
C VAL A 261 6.90 11.39 14.98
N ALA A 262 7.89 10.48 14.92
CA ALA A 262 7.68 9.09 14.53
C ALA A 262 6.62 8.38 15.39
N ARG A 263 6.68 8.51 16.72
CA ARG A 263 5.67 7.94 17.62
C ARG A 263 4.27 8.53 17.39
N GLN A 264 4.17 9.81 17.04
CA GLN A 264 2.88 10.44 16.76
C GLN A 264 2.28 9.95 15.44
N ILE A 265 3.11 9.71 14.42
CA ILE A 265 2.69 9.09 13.15
C ILE A 265 2.15 7.69 13.41
N GLU A 266 2.92 6.86 14.12
CA GLU A 266 2.53 5.48 14.48
C GLU A 266 1.21 5.46 15.29
N ALA A 267 1.09 6.31 16.31
CA ALA A 267 -0.11 6.39 17.13
C ALA A 267 -1.34 6.87 16.35
N TYR A 268 -1.18 7.85 15.45
CA TYR A 268 -2.27 8.32 14.60
C TYR A 268 -2.78 7.21 13.70
N ALA A 269 -1.89 6.54 12.97
CA ALA A 269 -2.28 5.45 12.08
C ALA A 269 -2.89 4.27 12.84
N GLU A 270 -2.41 3.94 14.04
CA GLU A 270 -3.02 2.91 14.87
C GLU A 270 -4.46 3.27 15.27
N VAL A 271 -4.69 4.50 15.75
CA VAL A 271 -6.02 4.97 16.18
C VAL A 271 -7.00 4.97 15.00
N VAL A 272 -6.60 5.49 13.84
CA VAL A 272 -7.42 5.46 12.63
C VAL A 272 -7.73 4.01 12.22
N GLY A 273 -6.73 3.13 12.23
CA GLY A 273 -6.90 1.71 11.90
C GLY A 273 -7.89 1.00 12.83
N ARG A 274 -7.83 1.25 14.14
CA ARG A 274 -8.80 0.70 15.10
C ARG A 274 -10.22 1.22 14.85
N GLY A 275 -10.37 2.50 14.53
CA GLY A 275 -11.66 3.10 14.20
C GLY A 275 -12.29 2.44 12.97
N ILE A 276 -11.51 2.27 11.89
CA ILE A 276 -11.95 1.59 10.67
C ILE A 276 -12.36 0.14 10.98
N ALA A 277 -11.56 -0.59 11.77
CA ALA A 277 -11.85 -1.98 12.12
C ALA A 277 -13.20 -2.12 12.83
N VAL A 278 -13.55 -1.19 13.73
CA VAL A 278 -14.84 -1.18 14.41
C VAL A 278 -15.97 -0.82 13.45
N ALA A 279 -15.78 0.22 12.63
CA ALA A 279 -16.81 0.71 11.72
C ALA A 279 -17.15 -0.27 10.58
N THR A 280 -16.23 -1.17 10.24
CA THR A 280 -16.35 -2.09 9.10
C THR A 280 -16.38 -3.55 9.52
N ALA A 281 -16.60 -3.82 10.82
CA ALA A 281 -16.69 -5.17 11.35
C ALA A 281 -17.88 -5.92 10.73
N ILE A 282 -17.66 -7.18 10.37
CA ILE A 282 -18.68 -8.04 9.77
C ILE A 282 -18.86 -9.32 10.60
N PRO A 283 -20.07 -9.93 10.59
CA PRO A 283 -20.26 -11.26 11.17
C PRO A 283 -19.57 -12.34 10.31
N PRO A 284 -19.29 -13.53 10.88
CA PRO A 284 -18.70 -14.64 10.15
C PRO A 284 -19.45 -15.00 8.84
N ALA A 285 -20.78 -14.91 8.85
CA ALA A 285 -21.59 -15.18 7.65
C ALA A 285 -21.26 -14.24 6.48
N GLY A 286 -20.94 -12.97 6.75
CA GLY A 286 -20.51 -12.03 5.71
C GLY A 286 -19.14 -12.39 5.13
N ALA A 287 -18.21 -12.83 5.99
CA ALA A 287 -16.91 -13.31 5.55
C ALA A 287 -17.02 -14.59 4.70
N ASP A 288 -17.86 -15.53 5.10
CA ASP A 288 -18.06 -16.79 4.35
C ASP A 288 -18.72 -16.54 2.98
N ALA A 289 -19.67 -15.60 2.90
CA ALA A 289 -20.29 -15.19 1.64
C ALA A 289 -19.27 -14.57 0.67
N ARG A 290 -18.38 -13.72 1.19
CA ARG A 290 -17.27 -13.14 0.44
C ARG A 290 -16.30 -14.21 -0.06
N ASP A 291 -15.90 -15.15 0.80
CA ASP A 291 -14.98 -16.23 0.45
C ASP A 291 -15.58 -17.11 -0.67
N ALA A 292 -16.88 -17.42 -0.57
CA ALA A 292 -17.61 -18.15 -1.61
C ALA A 292 -17.65 -17.38 -2.93
N TRP A 293 -17.94 -16.07 -2.88
CA TRP A 293 -17.93 -15.21 -4.06
C TRP A 293 -16.56 -15.19 -4.73
N CYS A 294 -15.49 -14.98 -3.97
CA CYS A 294 -14.14 -14.99 -4.49
C CYS A 294 -13.75 -16.36 -5.09
N ALA A 295 -14.20 -17.48 -4.50
CA ALA A 295 -13.92 -18.80 -5.07
C ALA A 295 -14.50 -18.96 -6.49
N GLU A 296 -15.65 -18.34 -6.75
CA GLU A 296 -16.32 -18.34 -8.05
C GLU A 296 -15.77 -17.27 -9.01
N HIS A 297 -15.40 -16.07 -8.51
CA HIS A 297 -15.13 -14.88 -9.33
C HIS A 297 -13.68 -14.34 -9.26
N GLY A 298 -12.87 -14.77 -8.29
CA GLY A 298 -11.61 -14.15 -7.87
C GLY A 298 -10.50 -14.04 -8.92
N GLY A 299 -10.63 -14.74 -10.05
CA GLY A 299 -9.69 -14.61 -11.17
C GLY A 299 -9.14 -15.94 -11.70
N GLN A 300 -9.81 -17.08 -11.44
CA GLN A 300 -9.56 -18.24 -12.28
C GLN A 300 -10.26 -18.02 -13.63
N ARG A 301 -9.49 -17.77 -14.69
CA ARG A 301 -9.91 -18.30 -16.00
C ARG A 301 -10.24 -19.79 -15.78
N PRO A 302 -11.40 -20.31 -16.21
CA PRO A 302 -11.77 -21.71 -15.97
C PRO A 302 -10.68 -22.62 -16.59
N GLY A 303 -9.82 -23.21 -15.75
CA GLY A 303 -8.74 -24.13 -16.15
C GLY A 303 -7.31 -23.82 -15.66
N ALA A 304 -7.01 -22.62 -15.15
CA ALA A 304 -5.64 -22.23 -14.80
C ALA A 304 -5.09 -22.86 -13.51
N GLY A 305 -5.94 -23.15 -12.52
CA GLY A 305 -5.52 -23.74 -11.24
C GLY A 305 -4.85 -25.12 -11.40
N ALA A 306 -5.34 -25.94 -12.32
CA ALA A 306 -4.77 -27.25 -12.64
C ALA A 306 -3.41 -27.13 -13.36
N GLN A 307 -3.25 -26.15 -14.26
CA GLN A 307 -2.01 -25.92 -15.01
C GLN A 307 -0.91 -25.31 -14.13
N ALA A 308 -1.25 -24.38 -13.23
CA ALA A 308 -0.30 -23.81 -12.28
C ALA A 308 0.16 -24.85 -11.23
N ALA A 309 -0.75 -25.72 -10.76
CA ALA A 309 -0.39 -26.85 -9.92
C ALA A 309 0.53 -27.86 -10.64
N ALA A 310 0.25 -28.15 -11.91
CA ALA A 310 1.08 -29.01 -12.75
C ALA A 310 2.47 -28.39 -13.01
N ALA A 311 2.55 -27.08 -13.31
CA ALA A 311 3.80 -26.37 -13.54
C ALA A 311 4.67 -26.32 -12.28
N ARG A 312 4.09 -25.99 -11.10
CA ARG A 312 4.81 -26.02 -9.82
C ARG A 312 5.34 -27.43 -9.48
N THR A 313 4.59 -28.46 -9.81
CA THR A 313 4.99 -29.86 -9.63
C THR A 313 6.13 -30.24 -10.59
N ALA A 314 6.08 -29.79 -11.84
CA ALA A 314 7.13 -30.01 -12.83
C ALA A 314 8.44 -29.33 -12.43
N THR A 315 8.40 -28.07 -11.98
CA THR A 315 9.60 -27.34 -11.52
C THR A 315 10.25 -28.03 -10.32
N ARG A 316 9.46 -28.41 -9.30
CA ARG A 316 9.99 -29.14 -8.13
C ARG A 316 10.60 -30.50 -8.49
N ARG A 317 10.06 -31.19 -9.51
CA ARG A 317 10.63 -32.45 -10.02
C ARG A 317 11.95 -32.21 -10.74
N ALA A 318 12.04 -31.16 -11.55
CA ALA A 318 13.28 -30.79 -12.25
C ALA A 318 14.40 -30.42 -11.27
N GLU A 319 14.10 -29.64 -10.23
CA GLU A 319 15.06 -29.29 -9.18
C GLU A 319 15.59 -30.51 -8.42
N ARG A 320 14.71 -31.45 -8.08
CA ARG A 320 15.09 -32.72 -7.42
C ARG A 320 15.97 -33.59 -8.32
N GLN A 321 15.68 -33.65 -9.61
CA GLN A 321 16.51 -34.39 -10.58
C GLN A 321 17.88 -33.74 -10.76
N ALA A 322 17.94 -32.41 -10.85
CA ALA A 322 19.21 -31.68 -10.91
C ALA A 322 20.07 -31.89 -9.65
N ALA A 323 19.45 -31.88 -8.46
CA ALA A 323 20.13 -32.16 -7.20
C ALA A 323 20.67 -33.61 -7.14
N ALA A 324 19.89 -34.59 -7.59
CA ALA A 324 20.30 -35.99 -7.65
C ALA A 324 21.47 -36.21 -8.62
N ALA A 325 21.45 -35.57 -9.79
CA ALA A 325 22.52 -35.62 -10.78
C ALA A 325 23.84 -35.04 -10.22
N ARG A 326 23.77 -33.88 -9.54
CA ARG A 326 24.93 -33.28 -8.87
C ARG A 326 25.52 -34.20 -7.79
N ALA A 327 24.67 -34.86 -7.00
CA ALA A 327 25.12 -35.83 -5.99
C ALA A 327 25.80 -37.07 -6.62
N ALA A 328 25.25 -37.59 -7.72
CA ALA A 328 25.84 -38.72 -8.44
C ALA A 328 27.20 -38.38 -9.07
N ALA A 329 27.33 -37.18 -9.64
CA ALA A 329 28.61 -36.69 -10.18
C ALA A 329 29.69 -36.58 -9.09
N ARG A 330 29.33 -36.07 -7.90
CA ARG A 330 30.25 -35.98 -6.74
C ARG A 330 30.71 -37.37 -6.27
N ARG A 331 29.80 -38.35 -6.16
CA ARG A 331 30.16 -39.73 -5.79
C ARG A 331 31.08 -40.39 -6.82
N SER A 332 30.84 -40.16 -8.10
CA SER A 332 31.67 -40.70 -9.19
C SER A 332 33.07 -40.09 -9.19
N ALA A 333 33.18 -38.78 -8.94
CA ALA A 333 34.47 -38.10 -8.78
C ALA A 333 35.25 -38.63 -7.57
N ALA A 334 34.58 -38.83 -6.42
CA ALA A 334 35.20 -39.40 -5.22
C ALA A 334 35.72 -40.82 -5.44
N ARG A 335 34.96 -41.69 -6.12
CA ARG A 335 35.39 -43.05 -6.47
C ARG A 335 36.62 -43.07 -7.40
N ARG A 336 36.66 -42.19 -8.41
CA ARG A 336 37.83 -42.05 -9.29
C ARG A 336 39.06 -41.55 -8.54
N ALA A 337 38.89 -40.63 -7.60
CA ALA A 337 39.98 -40.15 -6.76
C ALA A 337 40.52 -41.25 -5.82
N ALA A 338 39.64 -42.07 -5.25
CA ALA A 338 40.03 -43.21 -4.42
C ALA A 338 40.77 -44.29 -5.22
N ALA A 339 40.28 -44.65 -6.41
CA ALA A 339 40.95 -45.63 -7.28
C ALA A 339 42.35 -45.16 -7.72
N ARG A 340 42.53 -43.86 -8.01
CA ARG A 340 43.85 -43.28 -8.32
C ARG A 340 44.83 -43.29 -7.14
N ARG A 341 44.33 -43.26 -5.91
CA ARG A 341 45.14 -43.36 -4.69
C ARG A 341 45.54 -44.81 -4.38
N ALA A 342 44.72 -45.78 -4.75
CA ALA A 342 45.02 -47.20 -4.55
C ALA A 342 45.98 -47.79 -5.62
N ALA A 343 46.15 -47.10 -6.76
CA ALA A 343 47.05 -47.49 -7.85
C ALA A 343 48.45 -46.84 -7.76
N ARG A 344 48.74 -46.14 -6.66
CA ARG A 344 50.05 -45.57 -6.32
C ARG A 344 50.59 -46.30 -5.09
#